data_AF-A0AAW9J8E8-F1
#
_entry.id   AF-A0AAW9J8E8-F1
#
_cell.length_a   1.000
_cell.length_b   1.000
_cell.length_c   1.000
_cell.angle_alpha   90.00
_cell.angle_beta   90.00
_cell.angle_gamma   90.00
#
_symmetry.space_group_name_H-M   'P 1'
#
loop_
_entity.id
_entity.type
_entity.pdbx_description
1 polymer ?
#
loop_
_entity_poly.entity_id
_entity_poly.type
_entity_poly.pdbx_seq_one_letter_code
_entity_poly.pdbx_strand_id
1 'polypeptide(L)'
;MIITLGTLGVVFIIFIISFRSGDLIQTLVANSASISDGILKIYPPAILAVKGLTNGSFIDILLFLLLSISVFALFVLIFNKSFKSISARLQESYKRANYKLKEMKSSSQLMALFKKEIKRYFASPIYVVNTII
;
A
#
# COMPACT_ATOMS: atom_id res chain seq x y z
N MET A 1 -30.12 6.92 -13.78
CA MET A 1 -31.20 5.95 -13.46
C MET A 1 -30.70 4.72 -12.71
N ILE A 2 -29.63 4.05 -13.16
CA ILE A 2 -29.04 2.90 -12.44
C ILE A 2 -28.49 3.31 -11.06
N ILE A 3 -27.75 4.42 -11.00
CA ILE A 3 -27.20 4.94 -9.74
C ILE A 3 -28.32 5.32 -8.76
N THR A 4 -29.39 5.97 -9.24
CA THR A 4 -30.53 6.39 -8.40
C THR A 4 -31.34 5.21 -7.85
N LEU A 5 -31.53 4.14 -8.64
CA LEU A 5 -32.15 2.90 -8.16
C LEU A 5 -31.25 2.19 -7.14
N GLY A 6 -29.93 2.14 -7.40
CA GLY A 6 -28.96 1.56 -6.48
C GLY A 6 -28.94 2.27 -5.13
N THR A 7 -28.94 3.61 -5.13
CA THR A 7 -29.00 4.41 -3.89
C THR A 7 -30.31 4.19 -3.14
N LEU A 8 -31.45 4.10 -3.84
CA LEU A 8 -32.74 3.77 -3.22
C LEU A 8 -32.70 2.39 -2.56
N GLY A 9 -32.13 1.39 -3.22
CA GLY A 9 -31.97 0.05 -2.66
C GLY A 9 -31.13 0.03 -1.37
N VAL A 10 -30.00 0.76 -1.35
CA VAL A 10 -29.17 0.90 -0.15
C VAL A 10 -29.96 1.58 0.99
N VAL A 11 -30.71 2.64 0.67
CA VAL A 11 -31.55 3.33 1.66
C VAL A 11 -32.61 2.38 2.24
N PHE A 12 -33.27 1.56 1.42
CA PHE A 12 -34.23 0.56 1.90
C PHE A 12 -33.59 -0.49 2.81
N ILE A 13 -32.38 -0.96 2.48
CA ILE A 13 -31.63 -1.90 3.33
C ILE A 13 -31.33 -1.27 4.69
N ILE A 14 -30.85 -0.02 4.69
CA ILE A 14 -30.59 0.71 5.93
C ILE A 14 -31.87 0.85 6.75
N PHE A 15 -33.00 1.21 6.13
CA PHE A 15 -34.29 1.28 6.82
C PHE A 15 -34.68 -0.05 7.47
N ILE A 16 -34.56 -1.17 6.75
CA ILE A 16 -34.86 -2.50 7.30
C ILE A 16 -33.99 -2.81 8.53
N ILE A 17 -32.70 -2.50 8.45
CA ILE A 17 -31.76 -2.70 9.56
C ILE A 17 -32.12 -1.78 10.74
N SER A 18 -32.43 -0.51 10.47
CA SER A 18 -32.82 0.47 11.48
C SER A 18 -34.13 0.09 12.17
N PHE A 19 -35.13 -0.42 11.46
CA PHE A 19 -36.38 -0.88 12.08
C PHE A 19 -36.19 -2.12 12.96
N ARG A 20 -35.21 -2.97 12.64
CA ARG A 20 -34.86 -4.16 13.43
C ARG A 20 -33.78 -3.87 14.48
N SER A 21 -33.31 -2.64 14.61
CA SER A 21 -32.15 -2.33 15.46
C SER A 21 -32.42 -2.62 16.93
N GLY A 22 -33.66 -2.43 17.42
CA GLY A 22 -34.03 -2.76 18.81
C GLY A 22 -33.79 -4.22 19.16
N ASP A 23 -34.34 -5.14 18.36
CA ASP A 23 -34.20 -6.59 18.54
C ASP A 23 -32.75 -7.06 18.32
N LEU A 24 -32.05 -6.47 17.33
CA LEU A 24 -30.64 -6.74 17.06
C LEU A 24 -29.76 -6.35 18.25
N ILE A 25 -30.00 -5.18 18.84
CA ILE A 25 -29.25 -4.74 20.02
C ILE A 25 -29.56 -5.63 21.22
N GLN A 26 -30.83 -6.02 21.43
CA GLN A 26 -31.19 -6.92 22.53
C GLN A 26 -30.55 -8.30 22.40
N THR A 27 -30.54 -8.88 21.20
CA THR A 27 -29.86 -10.16 20.92
C THR A 27 -28.34 -10.04 21.03
N LEU A 28 -27.74 -8.93 20.62
CA LEU A 28 -26.30 -8.66 20.80
C LEU A 28 -25.92 -8.53 22.27
N VAL A 29 -26.73 -7.83 23.07
CA VAL A 29 -26.50 -7.69 24.52
C VAL A 29 -26.67 -9.04 25.22
N ALA A 30 -27.71 -9.80 24.89
CA ALA A 30 -27.95 -11.13 25.47
C ALA A 30 -26.81 -12.12 25.16
N ASN A 31 -26.18 -12.02 23.98
CA ASN A 31 -25.07 -12.89 23.56
C ASN A 31 -23.68 -12.25 23.73
N SER A 32 -23.59 -11.07 24.34
CA SER A 32 -22.36 -10.26 24.42
C SER A 32 -21.16 -11.02 25.00
N ALA A 33 -21.38 -11.81 26.05
CA ALA A 33 -20.34 -12.62 26.67
C ALA A 33 -19.78 -13.70 25.71
N SER A 34 -20.66 -14.38 24.96
CA SER A 34 -20.24 -15.38 23.97
C SER A 34 -19.48 -14.74 22.80
N ILE A 35 -19.92 -13.55 22.37
CA ILE A 35 -19.25 -12.78 21.32
C ILE A 35 -17.86 -12.33 21.80
N SER A 36 -17.75 -11.80 23.03
CA SER A 36 -16.46 -11.40 23.58
C SER A 36 -15.51 -12.59 23.72
N ASP A 37 -15.98 -13.74 24.19
CA ASP A 37 -15.16 -14.94 24.31
C ASP A 37 -14.67 -15.44 22.95
N GLY A 38 -15.51 -15.37 21.92
CA GLY A 38 -15.13 -15.66 20.54
C GLY A 38 -14.01 -14.74 20.03
N ILE A 39 -14.13 -13.44 20.28
CA ILE A 39 -13.12 -12.44 19.90
C ILE A 39 -11.80 -12.69 20.63
N LEU A 40 -11.84 -12.95 21.94
CA LEU A 40 -10.65 -13.21 22.75
C LEU A 40 -9.94 -14.51 22.34
N LYS A 41 -10.68 -15.51 21.84
CA LYS A 41 -10.09 -16.74 21.30
C LYS A 41 -9.35 -16.51 19.98
N ILE A 42 -9.88 -15.65 19.11
CA ILE A 42 -9.27 -15.32 17.81
C ILE A 42 -8.06 -14.39 18.00
N TYR A 43 -8.17 -13.44 18.93
CA TYR A 43 -7.13 -12.47 19.21
C TYR A 43 -6.81 -12.42 20.72
N PRO A 44 -6.01 -13.39 21.21
CA PRO A 44 -5.62 -13.48 22.63
C PRO A 44 -5.00 -12.21 23.23
N PRO A 45 -4.22 -11.38 22.49
CA PRO A 45 -3.71 -10.12 23.02
C PRO A 45 -4.79 -9.16 23.54
N ALA A 46 -6.03 -9.22 23.02
CA ALA A 46 -7.13 -8.42 23.53
C ALA A 46 -7.51 -8.75 24.99
N ILE A 47 -7.13 -9.93 25.51
CA ILE A 47 -7.34 -10.28 26.92
C ILE A 47 -6.62 -9.29 27.84
N LEU A 48 -5.40 -8.88 27.47
CA LEU A 48 -4.62 -7.89 28.22
C LEU A 48 -5.30 -6.52 28.23
N ALA A 49 -5.86 -6.12 27.08
CA ALA A 49 -6.61 -4.87 26.98
C ALA A 49 -7.89 -4.90 27.83
N VAL A 50 -8.68 -5.98 27.76
CA VAL A 50 -9.90 -6.14 28.57
C VAL A 50 -9.55 -6.14 30.06
N LYS A 51 -8.56 -6.94 30.48
CA LYS A 51 -8.13 -7.02 31.87
C LYS A 51 -7.61 -5.69 32.40
N GLY A 52 -6.85 -4.95 31.59
CA GLY A 52 -6.37 -3.62 31.93
C GLY A 52 -7.48 -2.59 32.11
N LEU A 53 -8.50 -2.64 31.24
CA LEU A 53 -9.65 -1.74 31.26
C LEU A 53 -10.65 -2.07 32.39
N THR A 54 -10.90 -3.34 32.67
CA THR A 54 -11.86 -3.75 33.72
C THR A 54 -11.26 -3.66 35.12
N ASN A 55 -9.99 -4.05 35.28
CA ASN A 55 -9.36 -4.14 36.60
C ASN A 55 -8.51 -2.89 36.94
N GLY A 56 -8.44 -1.92 36.03
CA GLY A 56 -7.61 -0.71 36.19
C GLY A 56 -6.10 -0.98 36.22
N SER A 57 -5.67 -2.14 35.71
CA SER A 57 -4.27 -2.55 35.74
C SER A 57 -3.48 -1.86 34.63
N PHE A 58 -2.71 -0.83 35.00
CA PHE A 58 -1.85 -0.11 34.06
C PHE A 58 -0.79 -1.01 33.41
N ILE A 59 -0.34 -2.04 34.11
CA ILE A 59 0.68 -2.99 33.63
C ILE A 59 0.16 -3.81 32.46
N ASP A 60 -1.09 -4.30 32.54
CA ASP A 60 -1.69 -5.10 31.46
C ASP A 60 -1.87 -4.24 30.19
N ILE A 61 -2.23 -2.96 30.34
CA ILE A 61 -2.31 -2.00 29.23
C ILE A 61 -0.94 -1.74 28.62
N LEU A 62 0.09 -1.54 29.44
CA LEU A 62 1.45 -1.32 28.97
C LEU A 62 1.99 -2.52 28.19
N LEU A 63 1.74 -3.75 28.68
CA LEU A 63 2.10 -4.98 27.98
C LEU A 63 1.39 -5.13 26.64
N PHE A 64 0.08 -4.84 26.58
CA PHE A 64 -0.68 -4.82 25.33
C PHE A 64 -0.09 -3.84 24.30
N LEU A 65 0.28 -2.65 24.77
CA LEU A 65 0.85 -1.60 23.94
C LEU A 65 2.23 -1.98 23.41
N LEU A 66 3.10 -2.51 24.27
CA LEU A 66 4.43 -3.00 23.88
C LEU A 66 4.34 -4.14 22.87
N LEU A 67 3.42 -5.09 23.07
CA LEU A 67 3.21 -6.20 22.14
C LEU A 67 2.76 -5.70 20.76
N SER A 68 1.80 -4.77 20.73
CA SER A 68 1.29 -4.15 19.50
C SER A 68 2.40 -3.40 18.75
N ILE A 69 3.21 -2.60 19.45
CA ILE A 69 4.36 -1.91 18.86
C ILE A 69 5.39 -2.91 18.33
N SER A 70 5.68 -3.98 19.07
CA SER A 70 6.65 -5.00 18.67
C SER A 70 6.24 -5.68 17.37
N VAL A 71 4.97 -6.10 17.26
CA VAL A 71 4.44 -6.73 16.04
C VAL A 71 4.48 -5.76 14.86
N PHE A 72 4.11 -4.50 15.09
CA PHE A 72 4.17 -3.45 14.06
C PHE A 72 5.60 -3.17 13.60
N ALA A 73 6.55 -3.04 14.53
CA ALA A 73 7.95 -2.84 14.21
C ALA A 73 8.52 -4.00 13.40
N LEU A 74 8.19 -5.24 13.78
CA LEU A 74 8.60 -6.44 13.04
C LEU A 74 8.05 -6.44 11.61
N PHE A 75 6.77 -6.07 11.44
CA PHE A 75 6.16 -5.89 10.12
C PHE A 75 6.92 -4.84 9.28
N VAL A 76 7.21 -3.66 9.86
CA VAL A 76 7.96 -2.60 9.18
C VAL A 76 9.36 -3.05 8.78
N LEU A 77 10.08 -3.79 9.64
CA LEU A 77 11.42 -4.29 9.34
C LEU A 77 11.41 -5.27 8.15
N ILE A 78 10.44 -6.19 8.11
CA ILE A 78 10.27 -7.11 6.98
C ILE A 78 9.92 -6.33 5.71
N PHE A 79 8.97 -5.39 5.81
CA PHE A 79 8.51 -4.60 4.67
C PHE A 79 9.61 -3.69 4.11
N ASN A 80 10.45 -3.11 4.96
CA ASN A 80 11.55 -2.22 4.58
C ASN A 80 12.53 -2.91 3.61
N LYS A 81 12.83 -4.21 3.81
CA LYS A 81 13.70 -4.96 2.91
C LYS A 81 13.13 -5.02 1.49
N SER A 82 11.84 -5.25 1.37
CA SER A 82 11.12 -5.27 0.08
C SER A 82 11.04 -3.87 -0.53
N PHE A 83 10.74 -2.86 0.29
CA PHE A 83 10.63 -1.47 -0.14
C PHE A 83 11.95 -0.92 -0.69
N LYS A 84 13.08 -1.22 -0.05
CA LYS A 84 14.42 -0.84 -0.52
C LYS A 84 14.77 -1.47 -1.87
N SER A 85 14.42 -2.76 -2.06
CA SER A 85 14.62 -3.46 -3.34
C SER A 85 13.80 -2.86 -4.47
N ILE A 86 12.51 -2.58 -4.22
CA ILE A 86 11.62 -1.97 -5.22
C ILE A 86 12.07 -0.55 -5.56
N SER A 87 12.39 0.27 -4.55
CA SER A 87 12.82 1.66 -4.75
C SER A 87 14.17 1.75 -5.47
N ALA A 88 15.08 0.79 -5.27
CA ALA A 88 16.33 0.72 -6.01
C ALA A 88 16.09 0.40 -7.50
N ARG A 89 15.20 -0.55 -7.80
CA ARG A 89 14.83 -0.90 -9.19
C ARG A 89 14.12 0.23 -9.94
N LEU A 90 13.36 1.05 -9.23
CA LEU A 90 12.67 2.21 -9.80
C LEU A 90 13.62 3.39 -10.07
N GLN A 91 14.67 3.55 -9.25
CA GLN A 91 15.69 4.60 -9.42
C GLN A 91 16.78 4.21 -10.44
N GLU A 92 17.01 2.93 -10.67
CA GLU A 92 17.78 2.48 -11.84
C GLU A 92 16.99 2.81 -13.11
N SER A 93 17.18 4.02 -13.62
CA SER A 93 16.76 4.43 -14.95
C SER A 93 17.36 3.46 -15.98
N TYR A 94 16.64 2.38 -16.32
CA TYR A 94 16.87 1.40 -17.39
C TYR A 94 18.17 1.58 -18.19
N LYS A 95 19.33 1.41 -17.55
CA LYS A 95 20.58 1.21 -18.28
C LYS A 95 20.61 -0.27 -18.58
N ARG A 96 20.32 -0.64 -19.84
CA ARG A 96 20.28 -2.01 -20.35
C ARG A 96 21.25 -2.92 -19.58
N ALA A 97 20.71 -3.76 -18.70
CA ALA A 97 21.46 -4.70 -17.86
C ALA A 97 22.31 -5.70 -18.67
N ASN A 98 22.04 -5.82 -19.98
CA ASN A 98 22.75 -6.68 -20.92
C ASN A 98 23.54 -5.87 -21.97
N TYR A 99 24.27 -4.81 -21.55
CA TYR A 99 25.29 -4.23 -22.42
C TYR A 99 26.46 -5.20 -22.53
N LYS A 100 26.40 -6.10 -23.51
CA LYS A 100 27.59 -6.84 -23.95
C LYS A 100 28.51 -5.83 -24.63
N LEU A 101 29.72 -5.67 -24.09
CA LEU A 101 30.85 -5.01 -24.76
C LEU A 101 31.13 -5.76 -26.07
N LYS A 102 30.39 -5.44 -27.14
CA LYS A 102 30.79 -5.77 -28.50
C LYS A 102 31.97 -4.86 -28.85
N GLU A 103 32.85 -5.35 -29.72
CA GLU A 103 33.97 -4.57 -30.25
C GLU A 103 33.54 -3.14 -30.56
N MET A 104 34.16 -2.21 -29.84
CA MET A 104 33.88 -0.79 -30.01
C MET A 104 34.43 -0.40 -31.37
N LYS A 105 33.55 -0.07 -32.32
CA LYS A 105 33.96 0.48 -33.61
C LYS A 105 34.67 1.81 -33.34
N SER A 106 35.99 1.79 -33.41
CA SER A 106 36.83 2.97 -33.36
C SER A 106 36.54 3.83 -34.59
N SER A 107 36.13 5.08 -34.36
CA SER A 107 36.09 6.12 -35.38
C SER A 107 36.94 7.28 -34.88
N SER A 108 37.51 8.07 -35.79
CA SER A 108 38.26 9.27 -35.38
C SER A 108 37.39 10.17 -34.49
N GLN A 109 38.02 10.92 -33.60
CA GLN A 109 37.36 11.76 -32.61
C GLN A 109 36.34 12.73 -33.25
N LEU A 110 36.69 13.32 -34.40
CA LEU A 110 35.80 14.20 -35.17
C LEU A 110 34.60 13.45 -35.74
N MET A 111 34.80 12.25 -36.30
CA MET A 111 33.73 11.45 -36.87
C MET A 111 32.75 10.94 -35.80
N ALA A 112 33.25 10.65 -34.60
CA ALA A 112 32.44 10.28 -33.45
C ALA A 112 31.55 11.45 -32.99
N LEU A 113 32.12 12.66 -32.90
CA LEU A 113 31.39 13.88 -32.56
C LEU A 113 30.33 14.21 -33.61
N PHE A 114 30.69 14.13 -34.90
CA PHE A 114 29.77 14.39 -36.00
C PHE A 114 28.57 13.45 -35.99
N LYS A 115 28.79 12.13 -35.81
CA LYS A 115 27.70 11.15 -35.69
C LYS A 115 26.79 11.40 -34.48
N LYS A 116 27.36 11.83 -33.35
CA LYS A 116 26.60 12.16 -32.15
C LYS A 116 25.67 13.34 -32.40
N GLU A 117 26.18 14.39 -33.05
CA GLU A 117 25.41 15.60 -33.36
C GLU A 117 24.31 15.33 -34.38
N ILE A 118 24.58 14.61 -35.47
CA ILE A 118 23.55 14.18 -36.44
C ILE A 118 22.44 13.40 -35.75
N LYS A 119 22.79 12.42 -34.91
CA LYS A 119 21.80 11.62 -34.20
C LYS A 119 20.95 12.47 -33.25
N ARG A 120 21.54 13.48 -32.62
CA ARG A 120 20.82 14.42 -31.75
C ARG A 120 19.89 15.34 -32.55
N TYR A 121 20.34 15.80 -33.72
CA TYR A 121 19.54 16.63 -34.63
C TYR A 121 18.27 15.91 -35.08
N PHE A 122 18.38 14.67 -35.58
CA PHE A 122 17.21 13.88 -36.01
C PHE A 122 16.35 13.34 -34.86
N ALA A 123 16.86 13.31 -33.62
CA ALA A 123 16.08 12.91 -32.46
C ALA A 123 15.11 13.99 -31.98
N SER A 124 15.27 15.25 -32.43
CA SER A 124 14.37 16.35 -32.10
C SER A 124 13.59 16.80 -33.33
N PRO A 125 12.30 16.44 -33.45
CA PRO A 125 11.46 16.84 -34.58
C PRO A 125 11.39 18.36 -34.77
N ILE A 126 11.40 19.12 -33.66
CA ILE A 126 11.33 20.59 -33.66
C ILE A 126 12.55 21.20 -34.34
N TYR A 127 13.76 20.69 -34.04
CA TYR A 127 14.98 21.19 -34.68
C TYR A 127 14.95 20.95 -36.19
N VAL A 128 14.57 19.74 -36.63
CA VAL A 128 14.51 19.39 -38.06
C VAL A 128 13.51 20.26 -38.82
N VAL A 129 12.32 20.46 -38.27
CA VAL A 129 11.25 21.26 -38.90
C VAL A 129 11.66 22.73 -39.01
N ASN A 130 12.33 23.27 -37.99
CA ASN A 130 12.74 24.68 -37.98
C ASN A 130 13.89 25.01 -38.96
N THR A 131 14.72 24.04 -39.35
CA THR A 131 15.83 24.26 -40.30
C THR A 131 15.55 23.76 -41.72
N ILE A 132 14.38 23.16 -41.99
CA ILE A 132 13.95 22.74 -43.33
C ILE A 132 13.14 23.82 -44.08
N ILE A 133 12.54 24.76 -43.34
CA ILE A 133 11.85 25.96 -43.86
C ILE A 133 12.89 27.05 -44.13
#